data_AF-A0A932BVP2-F1
#
_entry.id   AF-A0A932BVP2-F1
#
_cell.length_a   1.000
_cell.length_b   1.000
_cell.length_c   1.000
_cell.angle_alpha   90.00
_cell.angle_beta   90.00
_cell.angle_gamma   90.00
#
_symmetry.space_group_name_H-M   'P 1'
#
loop_
_entity.id
_entity.type
_entity.pdbx_description
1 polymer ?
#
loop_
_entity_poly.entity_id
_entity_poly.type
_entity_poly.pdbx_seq_one_letter_code
_entity_poly.pdbx_strand_id
1 'polypeptide(L)'
;MTTGSRIRDVEASSVAQALPELYRTVLERVGSLEHTGHRHEAFLIRRAATTAYSKAWDDGAHRRLSVLQLRAERVLGGMDRPRASLAPRLAPRWSRSA
;
A
#
# COMPACT_ATOMS: atom_id res chain seq x y z
N MET A 1 29.42 -14.72 -29.65
CA MET A 1 27.95 -14.84 -29.75
C MET A 1 27.37 -14.56 -28.38
N THR A 2 26.76 -13.40 -28.21
CA THR A 2 26.41 -12.79 -26.92
C THR A 2 24.96 -13.09 -26.55
N THR A 3 24.69 -14.26 -25.97
CA THR A 3 23.35 -14.63 -25.47
C THR A 3 23.34 -14.49 -23.95
N GLY A 4 23.23 -13.25 -23.46
CA GLY A 4 23.15 -12.98 -22.02
C GLY A 4 22.45 -11.67 -21.64
N SER A 5 22.17 -10.78 -22.60
CA SER A 5 21.60 -9.46 -22.32
C SER A 5 20.07 -9.42 -22.40
N ARG A 6 19.42 -10.35 -23.09
CA ARG A 6 17.97 -10.25 -23.41
C ARG A 6 17.03 -10.48 -22.22
N ILE A 7 17.44 -11.32 -21.26
CA ILE A 7 16.55 -11.71 -20.15
C ILE A 7 16.41 -10.56 -19.14
N ARG A 8 17.47 -9.78 -18.88
CA ARG A 8 17.41 -8.66 -17.91
C ARG A 8 16.57 -7.49 -18.41
N ASP A 9 16.60 -7.21 -19.71
CA ASP A 9 15.79 -6.15 -20.32
C ASP A 9 14.29 -6.49 -20.36
N VAL A 10 13.93 -7.76 -20.54
CA VAL A 10 12.53 -8.21 -20.53
C VAL A 10 11.94 -8.17 -19.11
N GLU A 11 12.69 -8.61 -18.11
CA GLU A 11 12.29 -8.49 -16.70
C GLU A 11 12.15 -7.02 -16.29
N ALA A 12 13.12 -6.17 -16.65
CA ALA A 12 13.04 -4.73 -16.38
C ALA A 12 11.85 -4.05 -17.08
N SER A 13 11.56 -4.42 -18.33
CA SER A 13 10.40 -3.91 -19.08
C SER A 13 9.07 -4.41 -18.48
N SER A 14 9.04 -5.67 -18.05
CA SER A 14 7.88 -6.26 -17.39
C SER A 14 7.60 -5.60 -16.03
N VAL A 15 8.63 -5.34 -15.23
CA VAL A 15 8.50 -4.57 -13.98
C VAL A 15 8.04 -3.14 -14.26
N ALA A 16 8.61 -2.47 -15.27
CA ALA A 16 8.21 -1.10 -15.62
C ALA A 16 6.76 -1.00 -16.11
N GLN A 17 6.18 -2.07 -16.69
CA GLN A 17 4.76 -2.13 -17.07
C GLN A 17 3.84 -2.60 -15.93
N ALA A 18 4.27 -3.57 -15.11
CA ALA A 18 3.47 -4.13 -14.03
C ALA A 18 3.34 -3.17 -12.83
N LEU A 19 4.36 -2.35 -12.57
CA LEU A 19 4.42 -1.49 -11.38
C LEU A 19 3.37 -0.35 -11.43
N PRO A 20 3.12 0.33 -12.58
CA PRO A 20 2.00 1.25 -12.73
C PRO A 20 0.62 0.61 -12.55
N GLU A 21 0.41 -0.61 -13.06
CA GLU A 21 -0.86 -1.33 -12.88
C GLU A 21 -1.10 -1.68 -11.41
N LEU A 22 -0.08 -2.25 -10.77
CA LEU A 22 -0.09 -2.56 -9.34
C LEU A 22 -0.36 -1.32 -8.49
N TYR A 23 0.24 -0.18 -8.84
CA TYR A 23 -0.02 1.09 -8.18
C TYR A 23 -1.48 1.52 -8.32
N ARG A 24 -2.08 1.44 -9.51
CA ARG A 24 -3.51 1.76 -9.73
C ARG A 24 -4.40 0.84 -8.92
N THR A 25 -4.15 -0.47 -8.91
CA THR A 25 -4.91 -1.43 -8.10
C THR A 25 -4.85 -1.09 -6.62
N VAL A 26 -3.69 -0.70 -6.09
CA VAL A 26 -3.58 -0.23 -4.70
C VAL A 26 -4.46 1.01 -4.46
N LEU A 27 -4.47 1.98 -5.37
CA LEU A 27 -5.32 3.18 -5.25
C LEU A 27 -6.83 2.87 -5.31
N GLU A 28 -7.24 1.90 -6.13
CA GLU A 28 -8.63 1.44 -6.16
C GLU A 28 -9.03 0.85 -4.80
N ARG A 29 -8.18 -0.02 -4.22
CA ARG A 29 -8.42 -0.59 -2.90
C ARG A 29 -8.43 0.45 -1.79
N VAL A 30 -7.58 1.48 -1.89
CA VAL A 30 -7.62 2.66 -1.00
C VAL A 30 -8.98 3.35 -1.10
N GLY A 31 -9.51 3.57 -2.31
CA GLY A 31 -10.85 4.11 -2.50
C GLY A 31 -11.95 3.25 -1.86
N SER A 32 -11.85 1.93 -1.99
CA SER A 32 -12.76 1.00 -1.30
C SER A 32 -12.66 1.09 0.22
N LEU A 33 -11.44 1.24 0.77
CA LEU A 33 -11.23 1.43 2.22
C LEU A 33 -11.82 2.75 2.71
N GLU A 34 -11.68 3.84 1.95
CA GLU A 34 -12.28 5.13 2.28
C GLU A 34 -13.81 5.06 2.28
N HIS A 35 -14.40 4.38 1.29
CA HIS A 35 -15.84 4.20 1.16
C HIS A 35 -16.43 3.35 2.29
N THR A 36 -15.70 2.34 2.74
CA THR A 36 -16.10 1.46 3.86
C THR A 36 -15.80 2.05 5.24
N GLY A 37 -15.27 3.28 5.31
CA GLY A 37 -15.03 3.99 6.56
C GLY A 37 -13.64 3.78 7.19
N HIS A 38 -12.77 2.99 6.55
CA HIS A 38 -11.38 2.75 6.99
C HIS A 38 -10.42 3.87 6.55
N ARG A 39 -10.83 5.14 6.67
CA ARG A 39 -10.12 6.33 6.14
C ARG A 39 -8.67 6.45 6.61
N HIS A 40 -8.37 6.13 7.86
CA HIS A 40 -7.00 6.21 8.37
C HIS A 40 -6.10 5.12 7.80
N GLU A 41 -6.60 3.89 7.66
CA GLU A 41 -5.85 2.80 7.02
C GLU A 41 -5.61 3.13 5.54
N ALA A 42 -6.62 3.64 4.85
CA ALA A 42 -6.51 4.13 3.48
C ALA A 42 -5.43 5.20 3.33
N PHE A 43 -5.39 6.19 4.24
CA PHE A 43 -4.36 7.23 4.24
C PHE A 43 -2.94 6.66 4.41
N LEU A 44 -2.76 5.72 5.34
CA LEU A 44 -1.46 5.08 5.57
C LEU A 44 -0.98 4.31 4.33
N ILE A 45 -1.88 3.54 3.72
CA ILE A 45 -1.59 2.75 2.52
C ILE A 45 -1.27 3.68 1.35
N ARG A 46 -2.07 4.74 1.13
CA ARG A 46 -1.83 5.74 0.07
C ARG A 46 -0.47 6.39 0.21
N ARG A 47 -0.13 6.89 1.40
CA ARG A 47 1.17 7.54 1.66
C ARG A 47 2.34 6.57 1.40
N ALA A 48 2.22 5.33 1.84
CA ALA A 48 3.24 4.31 1.63
C ALA A 48 3.38 3.95 0.14
N ALA A 49 2.26 3.81 -0.58
CA ALA A 49 2.23 3.50 -2.00
C ALA A 49 2.88 4.61 -2.84
N THR A 50 2.51 5.87 -2.60
CA THR A 50 3.14 7.02 -3.29
C THR A 50 4.63 7.08 -2.99
N THR A 51 5.05 6.86 -1.74
CA THR A 51 6.49 6.85 -1.39
C THR A 51 7.25 5.73 -2.09
N ALA A 52 6.65 4.54 -2.19
CA ALA A 52 7.27 3.40 -2.89
C ALA A 52 7.37 3.66 -4.39
N TYR A 53 6.29 4.13 -5.02
CA TYR A 53 6.23 4.44 -6.45
C TYR A 53 7.19 5.58 -6.85
N SER A 54 7.33 6.61 -6.01
CA SER A 54 8.16 7.78 -6.32
C SER A 54 9.66 7.58 -6.04
N LYS A 55 10.06 6.63 -5.20
CA LYS A 55 11.48 6.47 -4.80
C LYS A 55 12.32 5.68 -5.81
N ALA A 56 11.80 4.56 -6.31
CA ALA A 56 12.53 3.71 -7.24
C ALA A 56 11.53 2.82 -8.01
N TRP A 57 11.78 2.59 -9.30
CA TRP A 57 11.02 1.64 -10.12
C TRP A 57 11.79 0.33 -10.19
N ASP A 58 11.90 -0.34 -9.04
CA ASP A 58 12.65 -1.58 -8.86
C ASP A 58 11.77 -2.67 -8.22
N ASP A 59 12.32 -3.88 -8.13
CA ASP A 59 11.71 -5.01 -7.42
C ASP A 59 11.33 -4.70 -5.97
N GLY A 60 12.06 -3.80 -5.31
CA GLY A 60 11.77 -3.37 -3.95
C GLY A 60 10.46 -2.59 -3.87
N ALA A 61 10.23 -1.68 -4.82
CA ALA A 61 8.97 -0.96 -4.94
C ALA A 61 7.81 -1.89 -5.34
N HIS A 62 8.04 -2.82 -6.27
CA HIS A 62 7.05 -3.84 -6.63
C HIS A 62 6.63 -4.66 -5.41
N ARG A 63 7.58 -5.25 -4.69
CA ARG A 63 7.32 -6.04 -3.47
C ARG A 63 6.57 -5.24 -2.41
N ARG A 64 6.93 -3.96 -2.21
CA ARG A 64 6.23 -3.08 -1.26
C ARG A 64 4.78 -2.83 -1.67
N LEU A 65 4.53 -2.55 -2.95
CA LEU A 65 3.17 -2.34 -3.46
C LEU A 65 2.32 -3.61 -3.36
N SER A 66 2.88 -4.79 -3.65
CA SER A 66 2.15 -6.06 -3.48
C SER A 66 1.76 -6.32 -2.03
N VAL A 67 2.64 -6.02 -1.07
CA VAL A 67 2.33 -6.12 0.37
C VAL A 67 1.22 -5.15 0.77
N LEU A 68 1.24 -3.93 0.25
CA LEU A 68 0.20 -2.93 0.49
C LEU A 68 -1.16 -3.36 -0.08
N GLN A 69 -1.17 -3.94 -1.28
CA GLN A 69 -2.38 -4.50 -1.89
C GLN A 69 -2.97 -5.62 -1.02
N LEU A 70 -2.17 -6.64 -0.69
CA LEU A 70 -2.62 -7.77 0.13
C LEU A 70 -3.19 -7.31 1.47
N ARG A 71 -2.57 -6.30 2.06
CA ARG A 71 -3.04 -5.71 3.31
C ARG A 71 -4.38 -5.00 3.15
N ALA A 72 -4.55 -4.20 2.10
CA ALA A 72 -5.83 -3.53 1.83
C ALA A 72 -6.95 -4.58 1.64
N GLU A 73 -6.67 -5.65 0.91
CA GLU A 73 -7.61 -6.75 0.68
C GLU A 73 -7.99 -7.47 1.99
N ARG A 74 -7.03 -7.72 2.88
CA ARG A 74 -7.31 -8.33 4.19
C ARG A 74 -8.20 -7.46 5.08
N VAL A 75 -7.97 -6.15 5.08
CA VAL A 75 -8.82 -5.22 5.85
C VAL A 75 -10.22 -5.15 5.24
N LEU A 76 -10.34 -5.06 3.92
CA LEU A 76 -11.64 -5.08 3.22
C LEU A 76 -12.40 -6.39 3.45
N GLY A 77 -11.69 -7.52 3.49
CA GLY A 77 -12.26 -8.84 3.80
C GLY A 77 -12.53 -9.08 5.28
N GLY A 78 -12.28 -8.10 6.16
CA GLY A 78 -12.45 -8.24 7.60
C GLY A 78 -11.48 -9.22 8.28
N MET A 79 -10.47 -9.72 7.55
CA MET A 79 -9.48 -10.67 8.05
C MET A 79 -8.40 -10.01 8.90
N ASP A 80 -8.18 -8.71 8.72
CA ASP A 80 -7.24 -7.94 9.53
C ASP A 80 -7.94 -6.71 10.12
N ARG A 81 -7.52 -6.35 11.34
CA ARG A 81 -8.08 -5.19 12.03
C ARG A 81 -7.34 -3.94 11.53
N PRO A 82 -8.03 -2.89 11.06
CA PRO A 82 -7.36 -1.65 10.67
C PRO A 82 -6.44 -1.16 11.79
N ARG A 83 -5.26 -0.62 11.47
CA ARG A 83 -4.35 -0.09 12.53
C ARG A 83 -4.99 1.02 13.34
N ALA A 84 -5.93 1.76 12.74
CA ALA A 84 -6.74 2.76 13.45
C ALA A 84 -7.61 2.13 14.55
N SER A 85 -8.05 0.90 14.37
CA SER A 85 -8.85 0.16 15.36
C SER A 85 -8.02 -0.39 16.53
N LEU A 86 -6.68 -0.39 16.39
CA LEU A 86 -5.71 -0.70 17.46
C LEU A 86 -5.34 0.55 18.28
N ALA A 87 -5.80 1.75 17.88
CA ALA A 87 -5.71 2.91 18.76
C ALA A 87 -6.60 2.65 20.00
N PRO A 88 -6.02 2.60 21.21
CA PRO A 88 -6.77 2.23 22.40
C PRO A 88 -7.82 3.28 22.70
N ARG A 89 -8.93 2.82 23.29
CA ARG A 89 -10.02 3.60 23.87
C ARG A 89 -9.55 4.43 25.09
N LEU A 90 -8.43 5.13 24.98
CA LEU A 90 -8.03 6.13 25.95
C LEU A 90 -8.80 7.41 25.67
N ALA A 91 -9.94 7.48 26.35
CA ALA A 91 -10.77 8.66 26.60
C ALA A 91 -9.94 9.91 26.94
N PRO A 92 -10.50 11.12 26.74
CA PRO A 92 -9.83 12.37 27.08
C PRO A 92 -9.65 12.47 28.60
N ARG A 93 -8.43 12.77 29.07
CA ARG A 93 -8.17 13.11 30.48
C ARG A 93 -7.80 14.58 30.71
N TRP A 94 -8.32 15.50 29.91
CA TRP A 94 -8.26 16.92 30.31
C TRP A 94 -9.38 17.24 31.32
N SER A 95 -9.52 16.39 32.34
CA SER A 95 -10.11 16.80 33.61
C SER A 95 -8.96 17.17 34.53
N ARG A 96 -8.60 18.46 34.51
CA ARG A 96 -8.19 19.14 35.73
C ARG A 96 -8.61 20.61 35.61
N SER A 97 -9.73 20.87 36.28
CA SER A 97 -10.20 22.18 36.69
C SER A 97 -9.36 22.71 37.86
N ALA A 98 -9.59 24.01 38.12
CA ALA A 98 -9.22 24.83 39.26
C ALA A 98 -7.85 25.52 39.19
#